data_AF-A0A6P0VSV1-F1
#
_entry.id   AF-A0A6P0VSV1-F1
#
_cell.length_a   1.000
_cell.length_b   1.000
_cell.length_c   1.000
_cell.angle_alpha   90.00
_cell.angle_beta   90.00
_cell.angle_gamma   90.00
#
_symmetry.space_group_name_H-M   'P 1'
#
loop_
_entity.id
_entity.type
_entity.pdbx_description
1 polymer ?
#
loop_
_entity_poly.entity_id
_entity_poly.type
_entity_poly.pdbx_seq_one_letter_code
_entity_poly.pdbx_strand_id
1 'polypeptide(L)' 'MHLLIPAAGMGRRMGSGRNKLLLKLLGKPLLAWTLLAAEAAD' A
#
# COMPACT_ATOMS: atom_id res chain seq x y z
N MET A 1 2.97 -15.57 -11.86
CA MET A 1 2.11 -15.65 -10.64
C MET A 1 1.10 -14.51 -10.68
N HIS A 2 -0.06 -14.61 -10.01
CA HIS A 2 -1.00 -13.49 -9.88
C HIS A 2 -1.11 -13.09 -8.40
N LEU A 3 -1.07 -11.78 -8.13
CA LEU A 3 -1.10 -11.21 -6.78
C LEU A 3 -2.38 -10.39 -6.57
N LEU A 4 -3.11 -10.66 -5.48
CA LEU A 4 -4.27 -9.87 -5.06
C LEU A 4 -3.90 -9.00 -3.85
N ILE A 5 -4.02 -7.68 -4.01
CA ILE A 5 -3.77 -6.72 -2.92
C ILE A 5 -5.10 -6.06 -2.52
N PRO A 6 -5.63 -6.30 -1.31
CA PRO A 6 -6.83 -5.63 -0.84
C PRO A 6 -6.54 -4.16 -0.53
N ALA A 7 -6.94 -3.28 -1.45
CA ALA A 7 -6.61 -1.87 -1.46
C ALA A 7 -7.87 -0.98 -1.49
N ALA A 8 -8.93 -1.30 -0.74
CA ALA A 8 -10.17 -0.50 -0.75
C ALA A 8 -10.33 0.45 0.46
N GLY A 9 -9.55 0.26 1.53
CA GLY A 9 -9.75 0.96 2.81
C GLY A 9 -9.29 2.43 2.79
N MET A 10 -10.21 3.35 3.14
CA MET A 10 -10.01 4.81 3.16
C MET A 10 -9.00 5.33 4.22
N GLY A 11 -8.60 4.56 5.22
CA GLY A 11 -7.60 5.04 6.20
C GLY A 11 -8.06 6.14 7.16
N ARG A 12 -9.37 6.22 7.50
CA ARG A 12 -9.92 7.25 8.40
C ARG A 12 -9.20 7.37 9.76
N ARG A 13 -8.84 6.25 10.39
CA ARG A 13 -8.09 6.23 11.66
C ARG A 13 -6.68 6.80 11.54
N MET A 14 -6.13 6.89 10.32
CA MET A 14 -4.85 7.50 10.04
C MET A 14 -4.97 9.02 9.78
N GLY A 15 -6.13 9.63 10.05
CA GLY A 15 -6.42 11.02 9.69
C GLY A 15 -6.50 11.26 8.18
N SER A 16 -6.57 10.19 7.38
CA SER A 16 -6.55 10.25 5.93
C SER A 16 -7.95 10.20 5.35
N GLY A 17 -8.26 11.13 4.45
CA GLY A 17 -9.46 11.10 3.59
C GLY A 17 -9.28 10.26 2.31
N ARG A 18 -8.15 9.56 2.17
CA ARG A 18 -7.80 8.76 0.99
C ARG A 18 -7.26 7.40 1.40
N ASN A 19 -7.30 6.46 0.46
CA ASN A 19 -6.79 5.11 0.64
C ASN A 19 -5.50 5.02 1.47
N LYS A 20 -5.51 4.15 2.50
CA LYS A 20 -4.37 3.99 3.40
C LYS A 20 -3.07 3.61 2.68
N LEU A 21 -3.15 2.88 1.56
CA LEU A 21 -1.97 2.42 0.84
C LEU A 21 -1.25 3.54 0.06
N LEU A 22 -1.90 4.70 -0.10
CA LEU A 22 -1.28 5.89 -0.69
C LEU A 22 -0.52 6.74 0.34
N LEU A 23 -0.60 6.42 1.63
CA LEU A 23 0.20 7.09 2.65
C LEU A 23 1.68 6.82 2.44
N LYS A 24 2.50 7.85 2.60
CA LYS A 24 3.95 7.74 2.41
C LYS A 24 4.63 7.22 3.67
N LEU A 25 5.45 6.19 3.51
CA LEU A 25 6.42 5.71 4.48
C LEU A 25 7.80 5.80 3.82
N LEU A 26 8.75 6.48 4.47
CA LEU A 26 10.10 6.71 3.92
C LEU A 26 10.07 7.27 2.48
N GLY A 27 9.18 8.25 2.24
CA GLY A 27 9.06 8.94 0.95
C GLY A 27 8.26 8.20 -0.13
N LYS A 28 7.92 6.92 0.05
CA LYS A 28 7.16 6.12 -0.94
C LYS A 28 5.80 5.69 -0.39
N PRO A 29 4.74 5.58 -1.22
CA PRO A 29 3.47 5.01 -0.80
C PRO A 29 3.64 3.59 -0.24
N LEU A 30 2.84 3.22 0.76
CA LEU A 30 2.81 1.83 1.27
C LEU A 30 2.55 0.81 0.16
N LEU A 31 1.72 1.13 -0.83
CA LEU A 31 1.48 0.27 -1.99
C LEU A 31 2.78 -0.04 -2.76
N ALA A 32 3.67 0.94 -2.90
CA ALA A 32 4.94 0.74 -3.60
C ALA A 32 5.83 -0.25 -2.84
N TRP A 33 5.89 -0.15 -1.51
CA TRP A 33 6.62 -1.12 -0.68
C TRP A 33 6.03 -2.53 -0.78
N THR A 34 4.70 -2.66 -0.82
CA THR A 34 4.04 -3.96 -1.01
C THR A 34 4.40 -4.60 -2.34
N LEU A 35 4.42 -3.82 -3.42
CA LEU A 35 4.77 -4.33 -4.75
C LEU A 35 6.24 -4.76 -4.83
N LEU A 36 7.16 -3.95 -4.30
CA LEU A 36 8.59 -4.30 -4.25
C LEU A 36 8.85 -5.56 -3.43
N ALA A 37 8.16 -5.72 -2.30
CA ALA A 37 8.28 -6.92 -1.48
C ALA A 37 7.72 -8.17 -2.17
N ALA A 38 6.63 -8.03 -2.93
CA ALA A 38 6.06 -9.14 -3.70
C ALA A 38 6.96 -9.53 -4.88
N GLU A 39 7.51 -8.55 -5.60
CA GLU A 39 8.48 -8.78 -6.68
C GLU A 39 9.75 -9.48 -6.18
N ALA A 40 10.25 -9.13 -5.00
CA ALA A 40 11.43 -9.75 -4.41
C ALA A 40 11.18 -11.15 -3.81
N ALA A 41 9.91 -11.57 -3.68
CA ALA A 41 9.52 -12.86 -3.11
C ALA A 41 9.19 -13.92 -4.18
N ASP A 42 9.11 -13.52 -5.45
CA ASP A 42 9.11 -14.40 -6.63
C ASP A 42 10.53 -14.90 -6.95
#